data_AF-X1VM16-F1
#
_entry.id   AF-X1VM16-F1
#
_cell.length_a   1.000
_cell.length_b   1.000
_cell.length_c   1.000
_cell.angle_alpha   90.00
_cell.angle_beta   90.00
_cell.angle_gamma   90.00
#
_symmetry.space_group_name_H-M   'P 1'
#
loop_
_entity.id
_entity.type
_entity.pdbx_description
1 polymer ?
#
loop_
_entity_poly.entity_id
_entity_poly.type
_entity_poly.pdbx_seq_one_letter_code
_entity_poly.pdbx_strand_id
1 'polypeptide(L)' 'MAKAKTVFLNQQEMDLIHAQSVKSLQEIGIKVHSKPVLEILEKNGASVDYNAMVARIPE' A
#
# COMPACT_ATOMS: atom_id res chain seq x y z
N MET A 1 -20.52 -30.54 3.32
CA MET A 1 -19.40 -30.35 4.26
C MET A 1 -19.35 -28.90 4.68
N ALA A 2 -19.49 -28.59 5.97
CA ALA A 2 -19.26 -27.24 6.46
C ALA A 2 -17.76 -26.98 6.51
N LYS A 3 -17.26 -25.97 5.78
CA LYS A 3 -15.87 -25.50 5.92
C LYS A 3 -15.81 -24.60 7.15
N ALA A 4 -15.12 -25.03 8.20
CA ALA A 4 -14.78 -24.13 9.30
C ALA A 4 -13.83 -23.05 8.77
N LYS A 5 -14.23 -21.79 8.84
CA LYS A 5 -13.35 -20.65 8.55
C LYS A 5 -12.58 -20.35 9.83
N THR A 6 -11.32 -20.76 9.88
CA THR A 6 -10.42 -20.38 10.98
C THR A 6 -10.07 -18.91 10.82
N VAL A 7 -10.51 -18.08 11.75
CA VAL A 7 -10.07 -16.69 11.86
C VAL A 7 -8.83 -16.70 12.74
N PHE A 8 -7.66 -16.61 12.10
CA PHE A 8 -6.37 -16.67 12.80
C PHE A 8 -6.05 -15.36 13.53
N LEU A 9 -6.38 -14.23 12.91
CA LEU A 9 -6.11 -12.90 13.45
C LEU A 9 -7.39 -12.29 14.04
N ASN A 10 -7.26 -11.72 15.23
CA ASN A 10 -8.31 -10.90 15.83
C ASN A 10 -8.34 -9.49 15.21
N GLN A 11 -9.36 -8.70 15.54
CA GLN A 11 -9.53 -7.37 14.94
C GLN A 11 -8.35 -6.43 15.24
N GLN A 12 -7.82 -6.45 16.46
CA GLN A 12 -6.69 -5.58 16.84
C GLN A 12 -5.43 -5.93 16.04
N GLU A 13 -5.19 -7.22 15.77
CA GLU A 13 -4.07 -7.66 14.94
C GLU A 13 -4.25 -7.25 13.47
N MET A 14 -5.47 -7.31 12.95
CA MET A 14 -5.80 -6.83 11.61
C MET A 14 -5.63 -5.30 11.49
N ASP A 15 -6.07 -4.55 12.50
CA ASP A 15 -5.93 -3.09 12.55
C ASP A 15 -4.45 -2.68 12.62
N LEU A 16 -3.64 -3.41 13.39
CA LEU A 16 -2.20 -3.21 13.45
C LEU A 16 -1.53 -3.44 12.09
N ILE A 17 -1.89 -4.51 11.39
CA ILE A 17 -1.38 -4.80 10.04
C ILE A 17 -1.79 -3.69 9.07
N HIS A 18 -3.04 -3.23 9.13
CA HIS A 18 -3.53 -2.17 8.27
C HIS A 18 -2.75 -0.86 8.49
N ALA A 19 -2.64 -0.41 9.75
CA ALA A 19 -1.92 0.80 10.11
C ALA A 19 -0.45 0.74 9.66
N GLN A 20 0.23 -0.39 9.88
CA GLN A 20 1.62 -0.56 9.47
C GLN A 20 1.78 -0.62 7.94
N SER A 21 0.80 -1.18 7.24
CA SER A 21 0.79 -1.24 5.78
C SER A 21 0.64 0.16 5.18
N VAL A 22 -0.31 0.96 5.67
CA VAL A 22 -0.50 2.35 5.24
C VAL A 22 0.76 3.18 5.50
N LYS A 23 1.33 3.07 6.71
CA LYS A 23 2.60 3.74 7.03
C LYS A 23 3.73 3.36 6.06
N SER A 24 3.84 2.08 5.70
CA SER A 24 4.86 1.62 4.75
C SER A 24 4.63 2.21 3.35
N LEU A 25 3.38 2.28 2.89
CA LEU A 25 3.03 2.91 1.61
C LEU A 25 3.31 4.42 1.59
N GLN A 26 3.17 5.10 2.72
CA GLN A 26 3.45 6.52 2.87
C GLN A 26 4.95 6.82 2.95
N GLU A 27 5.71 6.10 3.78
CA GLU A 27 7.11 6.41 4.07
C GLU A 27 8.06 5.82 3.02
N ILE A 28 7.83 4.56 2.65
CA ILE A 28 8.69 3.79 1.75
C ILE A 28 8.15 3.88 0.32
N GLY A 29 6.85 3.68 0.15
CA GLY A 29 6.19 3.65 -1.17
C GLY A 29 6.40 2.33 -1.93
N ILE A 30 6.02 2.36 -3.21
CA ILE A 30 6.10 1.22 -4.13
C ILE A 30 6.97 1.56 -5.33
N LYS A 31 7.81 0.62 -5.77
CA LYS A 31 8.60 0.74 -6.99
C LYS A 31 7.72 0.42 -8.20
N VAL A 32 7.67 1.34 -9.17
CA VAL A 32 6.86 1.19 -10.38
C VAL A 32 7.73 1.46 -11.59
N HIS A 33 8.01 0.41 -12.38
CA HIS A 33 8.90 0.50 -13.55
C HIS A 33 8.28 1.15 -14.78
N SER A 34 7.03 1.62 -14.70
CA SER A 34 6.29 2.24 -15.79
C SER A 34 6.02 3.71 -15.49
N LYS A 35 6.61 4.60 -16.29
CA LYS A 35 6.40 6.04 -16.16
C LYS A 35 4.92 6.45 -16.32
N PRO A 36 4.15 5.92 -17.30
CA PRO A 36 2.72 6.19 -17.38
C PRO A 36 1.92 5.81 -16.12
N VAL A 37 2.33 4.73 -15.42
CA VAL A 37 1.67 4.33 -14.17
C VAL A 37 2.01 5.32 -13.05
N LEU A 38 3.25 5.79 -12.98
CA LEU A 38 3.65 6.84 -12.04
C LEU A 38 2.87 8.14 -12.26
N GLU A 39 2.66 8.55 -13.51
CA GLU A 39 1.86 9.74 -13.86
C GLU A 39 0.40 9.59 -13.40
N ILE A 40 -0.18 8.39 -13.52
CA ILE A 40 -1.53 8.09 -13.00
C ILE A 40 -1.54 8.20 -11.48
N LEU A 41 -0.54 7.64 -10.79
CA LEU A 41 -0.47 7.68 -9.32
C LEU A 41 -0.31 9.12 -8.82
N GLU A 42 0.58 9.90 -9.44
CA GLU A 42 0.76 11.33 -9.12
C GLU A 42 -0.53 12.11 -9.31
N LYS A 43 -1.23 11.90 -10.43
CA LYS A 43 -2.54 12.53 -10.70
C LYS A 43 -3.59 12.21 -9.64
N ASN A 44 -3.50 11.05 -8.99
CA ASN A 44 -4.41 10.63 -7.92
C ASN A 44 -3.90 10.99 -6.52
N GLY A 45 -2.86 11.83 -6.41
CA GLY A 45 -2.39 12.37 -5.14
C GLY A 45 -1.21 11.63 -4.50
N ALA A 46 -0.63 10.63 -5.19
CA ALA A 46 0.61 10.02 -4.72
C ALA A 46 1.80 10.98 -4.90
N SER A 47 2.76 10.95 -3.97
CA SER A 47 4.04 11.62 -4.15
C SER A 47 4.96 10.72 -4.96
N VAL A 48 5.48 11.21 -6.09
CA VAL A 48 6.28 10.41 -7.01
C VAL A 48 7.72 10.90 -7.09
N ASP A 49 8.65 9.97 -6.96
CA ASP A 49 10.05 10.14 -7.33
C ASP A 49 10.30 9.42 -8.67
N TYR A 50 10.32 10.18 -9.77
CA TYR A 50 10.56 9.64 -11.11
C TYR A 50 12.01 9.16 -11.34
N ASN A 51 12.98 9.65 -10.57
CA ASN A 51 14.36 9.19 -10.67
C ASN A 51 14.51 7.81 -10.03
N ALA A 52 13.97 7.67 -8.83
CA ALA A 52 13.91 6.40 -8.14
C ALA A 52 12.81 5.49 -8.68
N MET A 53 11.90 5.97 -9.52
CA MET A 53 10.72 5.23 -9.99
C MET A 53 9.87 4.67 -8.84
N VAL A 54 9.64 5.51 -7.81
CA VAL A 54 8.90 5.15 -6.59
C VAL A 54 7.70 6.08 -6.41
N ALA A 55 6.55 5.52 -6.04
CA ALA A 55 5.35 6.27 -5.66
C ALA A 55 5.01 6.02 -4.18
N ARG A 56 4.80 7.08 -3.41
CA ARG A 56 4.34 7.05 -2.01
C ARG A 56 2.86 7.40 -1.97
N ILE A 57 2.06 6.53 -1.36
CA ILE A 57 0.59 6.64 -1.35
C ILE A 57 0.15 7.24 0.00
N PRO A 58 -0.55 8.39 0.02
CA PRO A 58 -1.11 8.96 1.25
C PRO A 58 -2.28 8.12 1.79
N GLU A 59 -2.70 8.37 3.03
CA GLU A 59 -3.92 7.76 3.60
C GLU A 59 -5.19 8.33 2.95
#